data_AF-A0A833W5L8-F1
#
_entry.id   AF-A0A833W5L8-F1
#
_cell.length_a   1.000
_cell.length_b   1.000
_cell.length_c   1.000
_cell.angle_alpha   90.00
_cell.angle_beta   90.00
_cell.angle_gamma   90.00
#
_symmetry.space_group_name_H-M   'P 1'
#
loop_
_entity.id
_entity.type
_entity.pdbx_description
1 polymer ?
#
loop_
_entity_poly.entity_id
_entity_poly.type
_entity_poly.pdbx_seq_one_letter_code
_entity_poly.pdbx_strand_id
1 'polypeptide(L)'
;MFLFPRFGVIFGPTFYQLEADSVKRINSHIGLIYNSMDFIGVINLMAVLEVTCAERAVFYREHMSNYYGPLSYSLSLWFAEVPYLIFVIVLFVTIEYWLVGWSYNGGDFLFFMFVFYLYTSASTYVGQ
;
A
#
# COMPACT_ATOMS: atom_id res chain seq x y z
N MET A 1 -1.37 -0.40 -11.20
CA MET A 1 -1.66 1.06 -11.24
C MET A 1 -3.15 1.43 -11.32
N PHE A 2 -3.93 0.98 -12.32
CA PHE A 2 -5.34 1.43 -12.46
C PHE A 2 -6.33 0.93 -11.39
N LEU A 3 -5.99 -0.06 -10.54
CA LEU A 3 -6.92 -0.65 -9.57
C LEU A 3 -7.06 0.16 -8.27
N PHE A 4 -6.02 0.87 -7.82
CA PHE A 4 -6.02 1.57 -6.53
C PHE A 4 -7.04 2.71 -6.41
N PRO A 5 -7.24 3.59 -7.43
CA PRO A 5 -8.28 4.61 -7.36
C PRO A 5 -9.69 4.01 -7.35
N ARG A 6 -9.88 2.86 -8.02
CA ARG A 6 -11.16 2.15 -8.03
C ARG A 6 -11.51 1.61 -6.64
N PHE A 7 -10.54 1.07 -5.91
CA PHE A 7 -10.75 0.63 -4.53
C PHE A 7 -11.06 1.78 -3.58
N GLY A 8 -10.39 2.93 -3.72
CA GLY A 8 -10.72 4.13 -2.93
C GLY A 8 -12.17 4.60 -3.15
N VAL A 9 -12.65 4.56 -4.40
CA VAL A 9 -14.04 4.92 -4.75
C VAL A 9 -15.07 3.87 -4.31
N ILE A 10 -14.71 2.59 -4.19
CA ILE A 10 -15.61 1.53 -3.71
C ILE A 10 -15.70 1.53 -2.18
N PHE A 11 -14.56 1.71 -1.49
CA PHE A 11 -14.53 1.71 -0.03
C PHE A 11 -15.04 3.01 0.58
N GLY A 12 -14.75 4.16 -0.04
CA GLY A 12 -15.19 5.47 0.41
C GLY A 12 -16.67 5.63 0.74
N PRO A 13 -17.63 5.22 -0.13
CA PRO A 13 -19.06 5.38 0.14
C PRO A 13 -19.60 4.39 1.19
N THR A 14 -18.86 3.32 1.50
CA THR A 14 -19.32 2.28 2.45
C THR A 14 -19.23 2.78 3.90
N PHE A 15 -18.41 3.81 4.17
CA PHE A 15 -18.16 4.35 5.51
C PHE A 15 -18.28 5.88 5.57
N TYR A 16 -19.22 6.44 4.81
CA TYR A 16 -19.42 7.89 4.74
C TYR A 16 -19.98 8.46 6.06
N GLN A 17 -19.24 9.38 6.68
CA GLN A 17 -19.61 10.21 7.85
C GLN A 17 -20.19 9.44 9.06
N LEU A 18 -19.31 8.78 9.82
CA LEU A 18 -19.69 8.01 11.00
C LEU A 18 -19.47 8.82 12.31
N GLU A 19 -20.51 9.47 12.83
CA GLU A 19 -20.52 10.19 14.14
C GLU A 19 -20.11 9.31 15.35
N ALA A 20 -19.28 9.83 16.25
CA ALA A 20 -18.57 9.04 17.27
C ALA A 20 -19.26 8.94 18.65
N ASP A 21 -20.53 8.56 18.72
CA ASP A 21 -21.29 8.56 20.00
C ASP A 21 -21.46 7.17 20.67
N SER A 22 -21.08 6.07 20.02
CA SER A 22 -21.36 4.70 20.52
C SER A 22 -20.20 3.72 20.31
N VAL A 23 -20.00 2.80 21.26
CA VAL A 23 -18.99 1.72 21.23
C VAL A 23 -19.06 0.89 19.93
N LYS A 24 -20.27 0.72 19.38
CA LYS A 24 -20.46 0.02 18.09
C LYS A 24 -19.78 0.74 16.92
N ARG A 25 -19.76 2.08 16.92
CA ARG A 25 -19.21 2.90 15.83
C ARG A 25 -17.69 3.04 15.90
N ILE A 26 -17.10 2.96 17.11
CA ILE A 26 -15.65 2.83 17.29
C ILE A 26 -15.16 1.51 16.68
N ASN A 27 -15.89 0.41 16.92
CA ASN A 27 -15.56 -0.88 16.34
C ASN A 27 -15.64 -0.87 14.80
N SER A 28 -16.61 -0.14 14.23
CA SER A 28 -16.69 0.09 12.78
C SER A 28 -15.50 0.87 12.21
N HIS A 29 -14.97 1.88 12.91
CA HIS A 29 -13.76 2.59 12.48
C HIS A 29 -12.53 1.68 12.50
N ILE A 30 -12.36 0.88 13.56
CA ILE A 30 -11.25 -0.08 13.65
C ILE A 30 -11.35 -1.11 12.51
N GLY A 31 -12.56 -1.63 12.24
CA GLY A 31 -12.80 -2.55 11.13
C GLY A 31 -12.50 -1.94 9.77
N LEU A 32 -12.80 -0.65 9.56
CA LEU A 32 -12.47 0.07 8.34
C LEU A 32 -10.97 0.20 8.12
N ILE A 33 -10.23 0.63 9.15
CA ILE A 33 -8.76 0.76 9.08
C ILE A 33 -8.14 -0.61 8.78
N TYR A 34 -8.59 -1.65 9.49
CA TYR A 34 -8.10 -3.01 9.27
C TYR A 34 -8.36 -3.48 7.83
N ASN A 35 -9.59 -3.35 7.35
CA ASN A 35 -9.97 -3.85 6.04
C ASN A 35 -9.31 -3.06 4.89
N SER A 36 -9.16 -1.74 5.04
CA SER A 36 -8.48 -0.90 4.04
C SER A 36 -6.99 -1.21 3.95
N MET A 37 -6.32 -1.43 5.08
CA MET A 37 -4.93 -1.89 5.11
C MET A 37 -4.78 -3.25 4.44
N ASP A 38 -5.60 -4.24 4.83
CA ASP A 38 -5.49 -5.60 4.30
C ASP A 38 -5.71 -5.67 2.79
N PHE A 39 -6.70 -4.94 2.26
CA PHE A 39 -6.94 -4.86 0.82
C PHE A 39 -5.72 -4.34 0.06
N ILE A 40 -5.14 -3.22 0.49
CA ILE A 40 -3.97 -2.64 -0.18
C ILE A 40 -2.73 -3.50 -0.05
N GLY A 41 -2.50 -4.08 1.14
CA GLY A 41 -1.36 -4.94 1.42
C GLY A 41 -1.38 -6.18 0.53
N VAL A 42 -2.49 -6.91 0.52
CA VAL A 42 -2.64 -8.16 -0.25
C VAL A 42 -2.58 -7.91 -1.76
N ILE A 43 -3.22 -6.84 -2.26
CA ILE A 43 -3.19 -6.51 -3.69
C ILE A 43 -1.76 -6.17 -4.14
N ASN A 44 -1.02 -5.37 -3.37
CA ASN A 44 0.38 -5.08 -3.70
C ASN A 44 1.25 -6.33 -3.64
N LEU A 45 1.07 -7.17 -2.62
CA LEU A 45 1.80 -8.44 -2.49
C LEU A 45 1.61 -9.32 -3.73
N MET A 46 0.35 -9.53 -4.16
CA MET A 46 0.04 -10.36 -5.32
C MET A 46 0.59 -9.76 -6.62
N ALA A 47 0.48 -8.44 -6.80
CA ALA A 47 0.99 -7.77 -8.00
C ALA A 47 2.52 -7.88 -8.12
N VAL A 48 3.24 -7.71 -7.02
CA VAL A 48 4.72 -7.80 -7.01
C VAL A 48 5.18 -9.24 -7.14
N LEU A 49 4.48 -10.20 -6.53
CA LEU A 49 4.81 -11.62 -6.64
C LEU A 49 4.81 -12.10 -8.11
N GLU A 50 3.81 -11.70 -8.90
CA GLU A 50 3.74 -12.05 -10.32
C GLU A 50 4.92 -11.49 -11.12
N VAL A 51 5.31 -10.24 -10.86
CA VAL A 51 6.45 -9.58 -11.53
C VAL A 51 7.76 -10.28 -11.16
N THR A 52 8.00 -10.52 -9.88
CA THR A 52 9.21 -11.21 -9.40
C THR A 52 9.33 -12.62 -9.98
N CYS A 53 8.21 -13.36 -10.06
CA CYS A 53 8.20 -14.68 -10.69
C CYS A 53 8.60 -14.63 -12.17
N ALA A 54 8.16 -13.61 -12.91
CA ALA A 54 8.51 -13.44 -14.32
C ALA A 54 9.99 -13.08 -14.53
N GLU A 55 10.55 -12.22 -13.68
CA GLU A 55 11.93 -11.74 -13.79
C GLU A 55 12.97 -12.75 -13.28
N ARG A 56 12.57 -13.69 -12.41
CA ARG A 56 13.45 -14.69 -11.80
C ARG A 56 14.28 -15.50 -12.82
N ALA A 57 13.68 -15.89 -13.95
CA ALA A 57 14.39 -16.64 -14.98
C ALA A 57 15.50 -15.81 -15.66
N VAL A 58 15.26 -14.51 -15.85
CA VAL A 58 16.22 -13.57 -16.42
C VAL A 58 17.37 -13.33 -15.45
N PHE A 59 17.05 -13.11 -14.17
CA PHE A 59 18.04 -12.94 -13.11
C PHE A 59 19.04 -14.10 -13.06
N TYR A 60 18.56 -15.35 -13.05
CA TYR A 60 19.47 -16.51 -13.01
C TYR A 60 20.40 -16.57 -14.22
N ARG A 61 19.91 -16.24 -15.41
CA ARG A 61 20.73 -16.23 -16.63
C ARG A 61 21.82 -15.15 -16.59
N GLU A 62 21.48 -13.95 -16.12
CA GLU A 62 22.40 -12.81 -16.05
C GLU A 62 23.40 -12.95 -14.89
N HIS A 63 22.96 -13.52 -13.77
CA HIS A 63 23.82 -13.82 -12.63
C HIS A 63 24.86 -14.90 -12.96
N MET A 64 24.46 -15.99 -13.63
CA MET A 64 25.41 -17.02 -14.11
C MET A 64 26.41 -16.48 -15.14
N SER A 65 26.05 -15.41 -15.85
CA SER A 65 26.93 -14.72 -16.80
C SER A 65 27.81 -13.65 -16.14
N ASN A 66 27.79 -13.53 -14.79
CA ASN A 66 28.54 -12.54 -14.00
C ASN A 66 28.28 -11.07 -14.37
N TYR A 67 27.09 -10.71 -14.87
CA TYR A 67 26.79 -9.30 -15.19
C TYR A 67 26.59 -8.44 -13.93
N TYR A 68 25.89 -8.95 -12.92
CA TYR A 68 25.68 -8.26 -11.64
C TYR A 68 25.43 -9.25 -10.48
N GLY A 69 25.68 -8.76 -9.26
CA GLY A 69 25.44 -9.52 -8.03
C GLY A 69 24.02 -9.37 -7.50
N PRO A 70 23.57 -10.27 -6.60
CA PRO A 70 22.22 -10.22 -6.02
C PRO A 70 21.90 -8.92 -5.30
N LEU A 71 22.88 -8.33 -4.61
CA LEU A 71 22.70 -7.07 -3.88
C LEU A 71 22.39 -5.90 -4.81
N SER A 72 23.04 -5.83 -5.97
CA SER A 72 22.79 -4.76 -6.95
C SER A 72 21.38 -4.85 -7.52
N TYR A 73 20.87 -6.08 -7.71
CA TYR A 73 19.52 -6.33 -8.20
C TYR A 73 18.45 -5.90 -7.18
N SER A 74 18.61 -6.31 -5.90
CA SER A 74 17.69 -5.92 -4.85
C SER A 74 17.67 -4.41 -4.61
N LEU A 75 18.82 -3.75 -4.66
CA LEU A 75 18.91 -2.28 -4.57
C LEU A 75 18.19 -1.61 -5.74
N SER A 76 18.34 -2.10 -6.97
CA SER A 76 17.62 -1.52 -8.11
C SER A 76 16.11 -1.66 -8.01
N LEU A 77 15.60 -2.81 -7.54
CA LEU A 77 14.17 -2.98 -7.29
C LEU A 77 13.68 -2.01 -6.21
N TRP A 78 14.41 -1.92 -5.10
CA TRP A 78 14.07 -1.01 -3.99
C TRP A 78 13.94 0.45 -4.45
N PHE A 79 14.90 0.94 -5.25
CA PHE A 79 14.85 2.30 -5.78
C PHE A 79 13.70 2.53 -6.77
N ALA A 80 13.31 1.51 -7.53
CA ALA A 80 12.15 1.59 -8.44
C ALA A 80 10.82 1.60 -7.67
N GLU A 81 10.74 0.86 -6.57
CA GLU A 81 9.52 0.66 -5.80
C GLU A 81 9.15 1.87 -4.92
N VAL A 82 10.15 2.53 -4.30
CA VAL A 82 9.93 3.67 -3.40
C VAL A 82 9.07 4.80 -4.01
N PRO A 83 9.39 5.37 -5.19
CA PRO A 83 8.57 6.44 -5.77
C PRO A 83 7.17 5.97 -6.17
N TYR A 84 7.05 4.71 -6.61
CA TYR A 84 5.76 4.12 -6.96
C TYR A 84 4.85 3.98 -5.74
N LEU A 85 5.38 3.44 -4.63
CA LEU A 85 4.64 3.28 -3.39
C LEU A 85 4.16 4.62 -2.84
N ILE A 86 5.05 5.62 -2.78
CA ILE A 86 4.70 6.98 -2.31
C ILE A 86 3.51 7.52 -3.11
N PHE A 87 3.55 7.43 -4.44
CA PHE A 87 2.48 7.95 -5.29
C PHE A 87 1.14 7.24 -5.07
N VAL A 88 1.16 5.90 -4.98
CA VAL A 88 -0.06 5.10 -4.76
C VAL A 88 -0.68 5.40 -3.39
N ILE A 89 0.14 5.53 -2.34
CA ILE A 89 -0.31 5.78 -0.98
C ILE A 89 -0.87 7.18 -0.84
N VAL A 90 -0.21 8.20 -1.39
CA VAL A 90 -0.71 9.59 -1.38
C VAL A 90 -2.09 9.66 -2.02
N LEU A 91 -2.28 9.02 -3.18
CA LEU A 91 -3.58 9.00 -3.84
C LEU A 91 -4.65 8.29 -3.02
N PHE A 92 -4.35 7.11 -2.48
CA PHE A 92 -5.34 6.33 -1.73
C PHE A 92 -5.70 6.95 -0.39
N VAL A 93 -4.69 7.30 0.42
CA VAL A 93 -4.87 7.83 1.77
C VAL A 93 -5.58 9.18 1.73
N THR A 94 -5.27 10.03 0.75
CA THR A 94 -5.98 11.31 0.60
C THR A 94 -7.47 11.06 0.36
N ILE A 95 -7.83 10.16 -0.55
CA ILE A 95 -9.23 9.86 -0.86
C ILE A 95 -9.96 9.26 0.35
N GLU A 96 -9.35 8.28 1.04
CA GLU A 96 -9.97 7.58 2.17
C GLU A 96 -10.14 8.49 3.40
N TYR A 97 -9.11 9.27 3.74
CA TYR A 97 -9.12 10.16 4.91
C TYR A 97 -10.22 11.23 4.82
N TRP A 98 -10.37 11.85 3.65
CA TRP A 98 -11.42 12.85 3.41
C TRP A 98 -12.82 12.24 3.34
N LEU A 99 -12.97 11.00 2.84
CA LEU A 99 -14.27 10.33 2.74
C LEU A 99 -14.83 9.88 4.09
N VAL A 100 -13.97 9.44 4.99
CA VAL A 100 -14.38 8.99 6.33
C VAL A 100 -14.62 10.18 7.28
N GLY A 101 -13.97 11.32 7.02
CA GLY A 101 -14.14 12.54 7.82
C GLY A 101 -13.40 12.48 9.15
N TRP A 102 -12.11 12.13 9.10
CA TRP A 102 -11.20 12.10 10.25
C TRP A 102 -10.91 13.51 10.80
N SER A 103 -10.06 13.58 11.84
CA SER A 103 -9.54 14.83 12.42
C SER A 103 -9.01 15.80 11.35
N TYR A 104 -9.26 17.10 11.50
CA TYR A 104 -8.73 18.12 10.57
C TYR A 104 -7.28 18.52 10.87
N ASN A 105 -6.60 17.83 11.79
CA ASN A 105 -5.22 18.14 12.15
C ASN A 105 -4.23 17.53 11.14
N GLY A 106 -3.39 18.37 10.56
CA GLY A 106 -2.38 17.93 9.58
C GLY A 106 -1.33 16.97 10.14
N GLY A 107 -1.06 17.00 11.45
CA GLY A 107 -0.15 16.05 12.11
C GLY A 107 -0.69 14.62 12.09
N ASP A 108 -1.99 14.46 12.37
CA ASP A 108 -2.66 13.16 12.40
C ASP A 108 -2.73 12.56 10.99
N PHE A 109 -2.97 13.39 9.98
CA PHE A 109 -2.95 12.98 8.57
C PHE A 109 -1.58 12.45 8.15
N LEU A 110 -0.50 13.17 8.47
CA LEU A 110 0.86 12.75 8.13
C LEU A 110 1.24 11.45 8.85
N PHE A 111 0.85 11.29 10.11
CA PHE A 111 1.08 10.06 10.85
C PHE A 111 0.33 8.88 10.23
N PHE A 112 -0.94 9.07 9.86
CA PHE A 112 -1.74 8.05 9.20
C PHE A 112 -1.14 7.64 7.84
N MET A 113 -0.74 8.61 7.02
CA MET A 113 -0.06 8.37 5.75
C MET A 113 1.26 7.59 5.94
N PHE A 114 2.04 7.93 6.97
CA PHE A 114 3.30 7.26 7.28
C PHE A 114 3.09 5.80 7.71
N VAL A 115 2.09 5.51 8.53
CA VAL A 115 1.74 4.14 8.93
C VAL A 115 1.29 3.30 7.74
N PHE A 116 0.44 3.86 6.87
CA PHE A 116 0.02 3.19 5.63
C PHE A 116 1.19 2.91 4.69
N TYR A 117 2.15 3.84 4.63
CA TYR A 117 3.38 3.65 3.86
C TYR A 117 4.23 2.52 4.40
N LEU A 118 4.50 2.51 5.71
CA LEU A 118 5.27 1.44 6.34
C LEU A 118 4.62 0.07 6.11
N TYR A 119 3.31 -0.04 6.34
CA TYR A 119 2.60 -1.30 6.16
C TYR A 119 2.66 -1.81 4.71
N THR A 120 2.32 -0.95 3.75
CA THR A 120 2.34 -1.32 2.32
C THR A 120 3.75 -1.69 1.86
N SER A 121 4.76 -0.94 2.29
CA SER A 121 6.16 -1.24 1.97
C SER A 121 6.59 -2.61 2.52
N ALA A 122 6.19 -2.95 3.75
CA ALA A 122 6.48 -4.26 4.34
C ALA A 122 5.81 -5.38 3.53
N SER A 123 4.55 -5.23 3.14
CA SER A 123 3.84 -6.20 2.28
C SER A 123 4.51 -6.36 0.92
N THR A 124 4.96 -5.27 0.30
CA THR A 124 5.65 -5.31 -1.00
C THR A 124 6.98 -6.05 -0.92
N TYR A 125 7.82 -5.79 0.09
CA TYR A 125 9.10 -6.48 0.23
C TYR A 125 8.96 -7.94 0.66
N VAL A 126 7.87 -8.32 1.33
CA VAL A 126 7.56 -9.73 1.61
C VAL A 126 7.17 -10.49 0.32
N GLY A 127 6.69 -9.78 -0.71
CA GLY A 127 6.33 -10.36 -2.01
C GLY A 127 7.48 -10.54 -3.00
N GLN A 128 8.64 -9.94 -2.74
CA GLN A 128 9.85 -10.07 -3.55
C GLN A 128 10.71 -11.23 -3.03
#